data_AF-A0A0R3SNF1-F1
#
_entry.id   AF-A0A0R3SNF1-F1
#
_cell.length_a   1.000
_cell.length_b   1.000
_cell.length_c   1.000
_cell.angle_alpha   90.00
_cell.angle_beta   90.00
_cell.angle_gamma   90.00
#
_symmetry.space_group_name_H-M   'P 1'
#
loop_
_entity.id
_entity.type
_entity.pdbx_description
1 polymer ?
#
loop_
_entity_poly.entity_id
_entity_poly.type
_entity_poly.pdbx_seq_one_letter_code
_entity_poly.pdbx_strand_id
1 'polypeptide(L)'
;MAAICREAESAISYTQLHNDLRSVIKLPAETALSTAVAAVEASLCVFARAIICITSSGESGRMLSRHRPHCPILCVTQDPVVARQLNLCWGCIPILCEEPHGK
;
A
#
# COMPACT_ATOMS: atom_id res chain seq x y z
N MET A 1 15.80 -8.08 -14.78
CA MET A 1 15.33 -6.91 -14.00
C MET A 1 14.67 -7.33 -12.68
N ALA A 2 13.59 -8.12 -12.70
CA ALA A 2 12.82 -8.45 -11.48
C ALA A 2 13.61 -9.09 -10.34
N ALA A 3 14.58 -9.98 -10.63
CA ALA A 3 15.42 -10.59 -9.59
C ALA A 3 16.28 -9.57 -8.84
N ILE A 4 16.84 -8.57 -9.55
CA ILE A 4 17.66 -7.52 -8.95
C ILE A 4 16.80 -6.63 -8.06
N CYS A 5 15.59 -6.27 -8.50
CA CYS A 5 14.67 -5.48 -7.67
C CYS A 5 14.32 -6.20 -6.36
N ARG A 6 14.02 -7.51 -6.42
CA ARG A 6 13.73 -8.30 -5.22
C ARG A 6 14.89 -8.35 -4.23
N GLU A 7 16.12 -8.49 -4.74
CA GLU A 7 17.31 -8.49 -3.89
C GLU A 7 17.61 -7.09 -3.33
N ALA A 8 17.40 -6.04 -4.12
CA ALA A 8 17.53 -4.67 -3.63
C ALA A 8 16.49 -4.36 -2.55
N GLU A 9 15.26 -4.84 -2.71
CA GLU A 9 14.16 -4.69 -1.75
C GLU A 9 14.41 -5.44 -0.45
N SER A 10 15.04 -6.63 -0.50
CA SER A 10 15.36 -7.42 0.72
C SER A 10 16.36 -6.73 1.63
N ALA A 11 17.22 -5.88 1.07
CA ALA A 11 18.22 -5.10 1.81
C ALA A 11 17.65 -3.83 2.49
N ILE A 12 16.39 -3.47 2.21
CA ILE A 12 15.76 -2.25 2.75
C ILE A 12 15.34 -2.47 4.20
N SER A 13 15.76 -1.54 5.07
CA SER A 13 15.23 -1.43 6.44
C SER A 13 13.87 -0.73 6.43
N TYR A 14 12.79 -1.50 6.26
CA TYR A 14 11.43 -0.96 6.16
C TYR A 14 10.97 -0.19 7.40
N THR A 15 11.42 -0.56 8.60
CA THR A 15 11.07 0.13 9.85
C THR A 15 11.65 1.53 9.91
N GLN A 16 12.94 1.69 9.56
CA GLN A 16 13.60 2.99 9.50
C GLN A 16 12.99 3.85 8.40
N LEU A 17 12.82 3.29 7.20
CA LEU A 17 12.21 3.97 6.07
C LEU A 17 10.80 4.49 6.39
N HIS A 18 9.97 3.67 7.04
CA HIS A 18 8.64 4.09 7.45
C HIS A 18 8.67 5.27 8.43
N ASN A 19 9.55 5.23 9.43
CA ASN A 19 9.70 6.29 10.43
C ASN A 19 10.16 7.61 9.79
N ASP A 20 11.13 7.54 8.87
CA ASP A 20 11.62 8.70 8.14
C ASP A 20 10.50 9.33 7.31
N LEU A 21 9.74 8.52 6.57
CA LEU A 21 8.61 8.98 5.77
C LEU A 21 7.49 9.57 6.63
N ARG A 22 7.25 9.01 7.81
CA ARG A 22 6.26 9.49 8.77
C ARG A 22 6.66 10.84 9.37
N SER A 23 7.96 11.07 9.58
CA SER A 23 8.48 12.32 10.17
C SER A 23 8.22 13.57 9.31
N VAL A 24 8.03 13.39 7.99
CA VAL A 24 7.82 14.49 7.02
C VAL A 24 6.34 14.91 6.93
N ILE A 25 5.42 14.18 7.58
CA ILE A 25 3.99 14.49 7.56
C ILE A 25 3.71 15.80 8.32
N LYS A 26 2.97 16.72 7.69
CA LYS A 26 2.45 17.93 8.35
C LYS A 26 1.27 17.57 9.26
N LEU A 27 1.27 18.14 10.47
CA LEU A 27 0.20 17.95 11.46
C LEU A 27 -0.70 19.19 11.52
N PRO A 28 -2.03 19.03 11.71
CA PRO A 28 -2.76 17.76 11.81
C PRO A 28 -2.88 17.06 10.45
N ALA A 29 -2.76 15.73 10.45
CA ALA A 29 -2.90 14.93 9.25
C ALA A 29 -4.37 14.64 8.93
N GLU A 30 -4.67 14.47 7.64
CA GLU A 30 -5.97 13.99 7.18
C GLU A 30 -6.24 12.56 7.65
N THR A 31 -7.50 12.23 7.91
CA THR A 31 -7.93 10.91 8.41
C THR A 31 -7.52 9.75 7.50
N ALA A 32 -7.61 9.92 6.18
CA ALA A 32 -7.19 8.89 5.23
C ALA A 32 -5.68 8.61 5.32
N LEU A 33 -4.88 9.66 5.50
CA LEU A 33 -3.43 9.52 5.65
C LEU A 33 -3.06 8.92 7.01
N SER A 34 -3.71 9.36 8.10
CA SER A 34 -3.43 8.83 9.44
C SER A 34 -3.78 7.34 9.57
N THR A 35 -4.90 6.92 8.97
CA THR A 35 -5.29 5.50 8.91
C THR A 35 -4.31 4.67 8.07
N ALA A 36 -3.82 5.20 6.94
CA ALA A 36 -2.80 4.52 6.13
C ALA A 36 -1.48 4.34 6.91
N VAL A 37 -1.02 5.38 7.61
CA VAL A 37 0.18 5.30 8.48
C VAL A 37 0.00 4.23 9.55
N ALA A 38 -1.13 4.26 10.27
CA ALA A 38 -1.43 3.29 11.32
C ALA A 38 -1.52 1.85 10.78
N ALA A 39 -2.08 1.65 9.59
CA ALA A 39 -2.15 0.34 8.96
C ALA A 39 -0.76 -0.22 8.60
N VAL A 40 0.14 0.62 8.08
CA VAL A 40 1.53 0.21 7.79
C VAL A 40 2.29 -0.08 9.08
N GLU A 41 2.11 0.74 10.12
CA GLU A 41 2.71 0.50 11.43
C GLU A 41 2.22 -0.81 12.06
N ALA A 42 0.91 -1.06 12.03
CA ALA A 42 0.33 -2.32 12.49
C ALA A 42 0.89 -3.53 11.72
N SER A 43 1.09 -3.39 10.40
CA SER A 43 1.68 -4.45 9.58
C SER A 43 3.09 -4.84 10.04
N LEU A 44 3.91 -3.85 10.45
CA LEU A 44 5.25 -4.06 10.95
C LEU A 44 5.23 -4.74 12.33
N CYS A 45 4.32 -4.34 13.21
CA CYS A 45 4.20 -4.92 14.55
C CYS A 45 3.83 -6.41 14.53
N VAL A 46 2.94 -6.81 13.62
CA VAL A 46 2.44 -8.18 13.53
C VAL A 46 3.14 -9.03 12.46
N PHE A 47 4.14 -8.46 11.76
CA PHE A 47 4.78 -9.07 10.60
C PHE A 47 3.76 -9.63 9.59
N ALA A 48 2.78 -8.78 9.23
CA ALA A 48 1.70 -9.17 8.33
C ALA A 48 2.24 -9.61 6.96
N ARG A 49 1.65 -10.65 6.38
CA ARG A 49 2.04 -11.11 5.03
C ARG A 49 1.49 -10.25 3.90
N ALA A 50 0.42 -9.50 4.15
CA ALA A 50 -0.18 -8.59 3.19
C ALA A 50 -1.08 -7.57 3.90
N ILE A 51 -1.32 -6.44 3.23
CA ILE A 51 -2.36 -5.47 3.58
C ILE A 51 -3.44 -5.54 2.50
N ILE A 52 -4.71 -5.61 2.88
CA ILE A 52 -5.83 -5.56 1.93
C ILE A 52 -6.46 -4.17 1.99
N CYS A 53 -6.64 -3.55 0.83
CA CYS A 53 -7.22 -2.23 0.69
C CYS A 53 -8.34 -2.25 -0.35
N ILE A 54 -9.55 -1.89 0.05
CA ILE A 54 -10.68 -1.70 -0.87
C ILE A 54 -10.67 -0.24 -1.30
N THR A 55 -10.64 0.03 -2.60
CA THR A 55 -10.53 1.39 -3.12
C THR A 55 -11.24 1.57 -4.45
N SER A 56 -12.02 2.65 -4.56
CA SER A 56 -12.68 3.05 -5.80
C SER A 56 -11.78 3.92 -6.67
N SER A 57 -11.09 4.92 -6.10
CA SER A 57 -10.22 5.87 -6.82
C SER A 57 -8.73 5.47 -6.86
N GLY A 58 -8.33 4.50 -6.04
CA GLY A 58 -6.93 4.08 -5.84
C GLY A 58 -6.16 4.92 -4.83
N GLU A 59 -6.75 5.97 -4.27
CA GLU A 59 -6.06 6.89 -3.36
C GLU A 59 -5.55 6.20 -2.09
N SER A 60 -6.37 5.36 -1.46
CA SER A 60 -5.99 4.62 -0.26
C SER A 60 -4.78 3.70 -0.50
N GLY A 61 -4.73 3.02 -1.66
CA GLY A 61 -3.59 2.20 -2.06
C GLY A 61 -2.32 3.03 -2.26
N ARG A 62 -2.45 4.23 -2.86
CA ARG A 62 -1.33 5.18 -3.02
C ARG A 62 -0.82 5.71 -1.67
N MET A 63 -1.72 6.01 -0.73
CA MET A 63 -1.36 6.46 0.61
C MET A 63 -0.59 5.39 1.38
N LEU A 64 -1.04 4.13 1.32
CA LEU A 64 -0.30 2.99 1.90
C LEU A 64 1.07 2.83 1.25
N SER A 65 1.12 2.84 -0.09
CA SER A 65 2.34 2.70 -0.88
C SER A 65 3.39 3.77 -0.56
N ARG A 66 2.95 5.01 -0.28
CA ARG A 66 3.81 6.14 0.13
C ARG A 66 4.63 5.82 1.37
N HIS A 67 4.09 5.03 2.30
CA HIS A 67 4.75 4.64 3.54
C HIS A 67 5.58 3.36 3.43
N ARG A 68 5.76 2.84 2.21
CA ARG A 68 6.66 1.73 1.86
C ARG A 68 6.53 0.54 2.82
N PRO A 69 5.36 -0.12 2.89
CA PRO A 69 5.23 -1.33 3.68
C PRO A 69 6.18 -2.42 3.17
N HIS A 70 6.61 -3.29 4.09
CA HIS A 70 7.44 -4.46 3.80
C HIS A 70 6.67 -5.60 3.11
N CYS A 71 5.34 -5.56 3.17
CA CYS A 71 4.45 -6.56 2.60
C CYS A 71 3.65 -6.00 1.42
N PRO A 72 3.15 -6.85 0.50
CA PRO A 72 2.32 -6.41 -0.62
C PRO A 72 0.98 -5.82 -0.16
N ILE A 73 0.49 -4.85 -0.92
CA ILE A 73 -0.82 -4.20 -0.74
C ILE A 73 -1.77 -4.74 -1.81
N LEU A 74 -2.73 -5.55 -1.41
CA LEU A 74 -3.78 -6.07 -2.28
C LEU A 74 -4.88 -5.01 -2.44
N CYS A 75 -4.86 -4.31 -3.58
CA CYS A 75 -5.78 -3.22 -3.86
C CYS A 75 -6.99 -3.72 -4.65
N VAL A 76 -8.10 -3.95 -3.96
CA VAL A 76 -9.36 -4.39 -4.56
C VAL A 76 -10.10 -3.17 -5.13
N THR A 77 -10.37 -3.19 -6.43
CA THR A 77 -11.08 -2.11 -7.13
C THR A 77 -11.99 -2.65 -8.21
N GLN A 78 -13.06 -1.92 -8.52
CA GLN A 78 -13.99 -2.24 -9.61
C GLN A 78 -13.60 -1.54 -10.92
N ASP A 79 -12.78 -0.49 -10.85
CA ASP A 79 -12.41 0.28 -12.04
C ASP A 79 -11.11 -0.28 -12.66
N PRO A 80 -11.16 -0.81 -13.91
CA PRO A 80 -9.98 -1.32 -14.58
C PRO A 80 -8.93 -0.24 -14.86
N VAL A 81 -9.32 1.04 -14.99
CA VAL A 81 -8.39 2.16 -15.16
C VAL A 81 -7.58 2.35 -13.88
N VAL A 82 -8.24 2.37 -12.72
CA VAL A 82 -7.59 2.49 -11.41
C VAL A 82 -6.68 1.29 -11.15
N ALA A 83 -7.12 0.07 -11.46
CA ALA A 83 -6.29 -1.13 -11.36
C ALA A 83 -4.98 -0.98 -12.16
N ARG A 84 -5.05 -0.52 -13.42
CA ARG A 84 -3.87 -0.29 -14.25
C ARG A 84 -2.94 0.77 -13.64
N GLN A 85 -3.49 1.88 -13.17
CA GLN A 85 -2.71 2.96 -12.55
C GLN A 85 -1.99 2.52 -11.28
N LEU A 86 -2.60 1.64 -10.47
CA LEU A 86 -2.02 1.14 -9.23
C LEU A 86 -0.78 0.26 -9.44
N ASN A 87 -0.58 -0.34 -10.62
CA ASN A 87 0.65 -1.07 -10.94
C ASN A 87 1.91 -0.19 -10.92
N LEU A 88 1.76 1.13 -11.01
CA LEU A 88 2.88 2.09 -10.92
C LEU A 88 3.24 2.44 -9.47
N CYS A 89 2.44 1.97 -8.49
CA CYS A 89 2.62 2.27 -7.08
C CYS A 89 3.41 1.15 -6.40
N TRP A 90 4.36 1.52 -5.55
CA TRP A 90 5.21 0.58 -4.80
C TRP A 90 4.37 -0.41 -3.98
N GLY A 91 4.62 -1.71 -4.17
CA GLY A 91 3.99 -2.79 -3.41
C GLY A 91 2.51 -3.02 -3.70
N CYS A 92 1.87 -2.22 -4.55
CA CYS A 92 0.46 -2.38 -4.91
C CYS A 92 0.29 -3.53 -5.91
N ILE A 93 -0.62 -4.45 -5.58
CA ILE A 93 -1.08 -5.53 -6.44
C ILE A 93 -2.58 -5.32 -6.64
N PRO A 94 -3.00 -4.76 -7.79
CA PRO A 94 -4.41 -4.50 -8.05
C PRO A 94 -5.17 -5.80 -8.32
N ILE A 95 -6.36 -5.90 -7.73
CA ILE A 95 -7.31 -6.99 -7.93
C ILE A 95 -8.57 -6.35 -8.49
N LEU A 96 -8.85 -6.62 -9.77
CA LEU A 96 -10.10 -6.20 -10.40
C LEU A 96 -11.21 -7.12 -9.90
N CYS A 97 -12.13 -6.56 -9.13
CA CYS A 97 -13.33 -7.25 -8.70
C CYS A 97 -14.43 -6.95 -9.73
N GLU A 98 -14.86 -7.98 -10.45
CA GLU A 98 -16.12 -7.90 -11.20
C GLU A 98 -17.27 -7.75 -10.20
N GLU A 99 -18.37 -7.13 -10.63
CA GLU A 99 -19.52 -6.90 -9.75
C GLU A 99 -19.84 -8.16 -8.94
N PRO A 100 -20.11 -8.04 -7.62
CA PRO A 100 -20.56 -9.17 -6.86
C PRO A 100 -21.80 -9.69 -7.57
N HIS A 101 -21.81 -10.97 -7.94
CA HIS A 101 -22.97 -11.63 -8.50
C HIS A 101 -24.07 -11.62 -7.42
N GLY A 102 -24.79 -10.51 -7.35
CA GLY A 102 -26.01 -10.37 -6.59
C GLY A 102 -27.07 -11.19 -7.30
N LYS A 103 -27.58 -12.21 -6.59
CA LYS A 103 -28.90 -12.74 -6.89
C LYS A 103 -29.95 -11.68 -6.61
#